data_AF-A0A183IGK3-F1
#
_entry.id   AF-A0A183IGK3-F1
#
_cell.length_a   1.000
_cell.length_b   1.000
_cell.length_c   1.000
_cell.angle_alpha   90.00
_cell.angle_beta   90.00
_cell.angle_gamma   90.00
#
_symmetry.space_group_name_H-M   'P 1'
#
loop_
_entity.id
_entity.type
_entity.pdbx_description
1 polymer ?
#
loop_
_entity_poly.entity_id
_entity_poly.type
_entity_poly.pdbx_seq_one_letter_code
_entity_poly.pdbx_strand_id
1 'polypeptide(L)'
;LSRNQNTQTSSVAFRLGDGPKLDIFDISPVTAESEPPLLPVWRLLDAKMQEKMYKPIPRNGFEEMIQWTEEGKLYPYPVNNEYMFHERNVPFYEHIFLENLIKDGFPSSGPIRHFMELVTHGLSKNPFMSIEKKRDHIDWFKQYFKEKKGEIDRLHEKELAVSKVSSKAAARKE
;
A
#
# COMPACT_ATOMS: atom_id res chain seq x y z
N LEU A 1 92.26 3.74 33.84
CA LEU A 1 90.89 4.04 34.33
C LEU A 1 89.98 4.13 33.12
N SER A 2 89.30 3.01 32.83
CA SER A 2 88.42 2.85 31.67
C SER A 2 87.13 3.63 31.89
N ARG A 3 86.78 4.53 30.97
CA ARG A 3 85.53 5.29 31.01
C ARG A 3 84.42 4.42 30.42
N ASN A 4 83.50 4.02 31.29
CA ASN A 4 82.34 3.19 31.00
C ASN A 4 81.48 3.86 29.90
N GLN A 5 81.27 3.19 28.77
CA GLN A 5 80.37 3.62 27.71
C GLN A 5 78.93 3.30 28.14
N ASN A 6 78.06 4.31 28.07
CA ASN A 6 76.62 4.20 28.26
C ASN A 6 76.04 3.09 27.36
N THR A 7 75.49 2.05 27.97
CA THR A 7 74.52 1.17 27.31
C THR A 7 73.17 1.90 27.28
N GLN A 8 72.93 2.70 26.24
CA GLN A 8 71.58 3.08 25.88
C GLN A 8 70.86 1.82 25.43
N THR A 9 70.01 1.27 26.29
CA THR A 9 68.98 0.31 25.88
C THR A 9 68.02 1.07 24.96
N SER A 10 68.27 1.00 23.66
CA SER A 10 67.35 1.51 22.65
C SER A 10 66.05 0.73 22.80
N SER A 11 65.01 1.37 23.34
CA SER A 11 63.66 0.84 23.26
C SER A 11 63.27 0.81 21.78
N VAL A 12 63.41 -0.36 21.16
CA VAL A 12 62.96 -0.57 19.79
C VAL A 12 61.44 -0.38 19.82
N ALA A 13 60.97 0.71 19.24
CA ALA A 13 59.54 1.01 19.15
C ALA A 13 58.90 -0.01 18.21
N PHE A 14 58.41 -1.10 18.78
CA PHE A 14 57.72 -2.14 18.03
C PHE A 14 56.38 -1.60 17.53
N ARG A 15 56.21 -1.53 16.21
CA ARG A 15 54.95 -1.13 15.60
C ARG A 15 53.99 -2.30 15.64
N LEU A 16 52.74 -2.03 16.02
CA LEU A 16 51.67 -3.02 15.99
C LEU A 16 51.47 -3.46 14.54
N GLY A 17 52.01 -4.63 14.17
CA GLY A 17 52.02 -5.16 12.81
C GLY A 17 53.36 -5.79 12.38
N ASP A 18 54.49 -5.42 13.00
CA ASP A 18 55.85 -5.89 12.62
C ASP A 18 56.24 -7.24 13.26
N GLY A 19 55.27 -7.91 13.91
CA GLY A 19 55.49 -9.18 14.60
C GLY A 19 55.28 -10.42 13.76
N PRO A 20 55.72 -11.59 14.25
CA PRO A 20 55.35 -12.86 13.65
C PRO A 20 53.82 -12.98 13.64
N LYS A 21 53.25 -13.18 12.46
CA LYS A 21 51.81 -13.34 12.25
C LYS A 21 51.46 -14.82 12.12
N LEU A 22 50.18 -15.14 12.28
CA LEU A 22 49.67 -16.48 12.03
C LEU A 22 49.55 -16.67 10.51
N ASP A 23 50.51 -17.36 9.90
CA ASP A 23 50.54 -17.69 8.46
C ASP A 23 49.59 -18.86 8.12
N ILE A 24 48.33 -18.78 8.58
CA ILE A 24 47.30 -19.81 8.37
C ILE A 24 46.52 -19.56 7.07
N PHE A 25 46.43 -18.30 6.65
CA PHE A 25 45.66 -17.87 5.47
C PHE A 25 46.59 -17.27 4.42
N ASP A 26 46.58 -17.85 3.22
CA ASP A 26 47.30 -17.30 2.07
C ASP A 26 46.62 -16.01 1.58
N ILE A 27 47.44 -15.00 1.23
CA ILE A 27 46.97 -13.75 0.64
C ILE A 27 46.65 -14.01 -0.84
N SER A 28 45.62 -14.79 -1.09
CA SER A 28 45.07 -14.99 -2.43
C SER A 28 44.02 -13.91 -2.70
N PRO A 29 43.98 -13.31 -3.90
CA PRO A 29 42.83 -12.49 -4.28
C PRO A 29 41.60 -13.42 -4.25
N VAL A 30 40.66 -13.12 -3.36
CA VAL A 30 39.42 -13.88 -3.22
C VAL A 30 38.70 -13.87 -4.58
N THR A 31 38.76 -14.97 -5.30
CA THR A 31 37.82 -15.24 -6.39
C THR A 31 36.48 -15.46 -5.71
N ALA A 32 35.49 -14.60 -6.01
CA ALA A 32 34.16 -14.67 -5.45
C ALA A 32 33.40 -15.91 -5.97
N GLU A 33 33.87 -17.11 -5.62
CA GLU A 33 33.13 -18.34 -5.80
C GLU A 33 32.10 -18.43 -4.67
N SER A 34 30.91 -17.92 -4.98
CA SER A 34 29.61 -18.20 -4.35
C SER A 34 29.69 -18.90 -2.99
N GLU A 35 29.85 -18.13 -1.92
CA GLU A 35 29.57 -18.64 -0.58
C GLU A 35 28.19 -19.31 -0.55
N PRO A 36 28.02 -20.46 0.15
CA PRO A 36 26.71 -21.09 0.29
C PRO A 36 25.72 -20.04 0.83
N PRO A 37 24.47 -20.02 0.36
CA PRO A 37 23.54 -18.97 0.75
C PRO A 37 23.29 -19.08 2.25
N LEU A 38 23.94 -18.23 3.04
CA LEU A 38 23.54 -17.93 4.41
C LEU A 38 22.03 -17.76 4.40
N LEU A 39 21.33 -18.44 5.31
CA LEU A 39 19.87 -18.32 5.38
C LEU A 39 19.51 -16.83 5.37
N PRO A 40 18.54 -16.39 4.54
CA PRO A 40 18.24 -14.97 4.37
C PRO A 40 18.03 -14.22 5.68
N VAL A 41 17.54 -14.92 6.72
CA VAL A 41 17.34 -14.42 8.08
C VAL A 41 18.65 -13.96 8.73
N TRP A 42 19.75 -14.71 8.61
CA TRP A 42 21.03 -14.35 9.24
C TRP A 42 21.60 -13.07 8.61
N ARG A 43 21.54 -12.96 7.28
CA ARG A 43 21.95 -11.73 6.58
C ARG A 43 21.12 -10.51 6.99
N LEU A 44 19.81 -10.68 7.14
CA LEU A 44 18.92 -9.61 7.62
C LEU A 44 19.22 -9.22 9.07
N LEU A 45 19.53 -10.19 9.93
CA LEU A 45 19.89 -9.93 11.33
C LEU A 45 21.21 -9.16 11.42
N ASP A 46 22.23 -9.58 10.68
CA ASP A 46 23.53 -8.91 10.63
C ASP A 46 23.38 -7.45 10.14
N ALA A 47 22.62 -7.24 9.05
CA ALA A 47 22.33 -5.89 8.56
C ALA A 47 21.61 -5.02 9.60
N LYS A 48 20.65 -5.59 10.35
CA LYS A 48 19.95 -4.88 11.43
C LYS A 48 20.84 -4.59 12.63
N MET A 49 21.76 -5.49 12.97
CA MET A 49 22.76 -5.27 14.03
C MET A 49 23.73 -4.17 13.64
N GLN A 50 24.20 -4.17 12.39
CA GLN A 50 25.03 -3.09 11.84
C GLN A 50 24.28 -1.75 11.90
N GLU A 51 23.04 -1.69 11.42
CA GLU A 51 22.22 -0.47 11.46
C GLU A 51 22.09 0.08 12.89
N LYS A 52 21.79 -0.79 13.86
CA LYS A 52 21.72 -0.39 15.29
C LYS A 52 23.04 0.14 15.83
N MET A 53 24.16 -0.45 15.41
CA MET A 53 25.49 0.00 15.84
C MET A 53 25.81 1.40 15.28
N TYR A 54 25.34 1.71 14.05
CA TYR A 54 25.52 3.02 13.42
C TYR A 54 24.47 4.06 13.82
N LYS A 55 23.37 3.68 14.49
CA LYS A 55 22.35 4.58 15.03
C LYS A 55 22.56 4.79 16.55
N PRO A 56 23.33 5.80 16.97
CA PRO A 56 23.53 6.09 18.39
C PRO A 56 22.23 6.59 19.03
N ILE A 57 22.21 6.60 20.36
CA ILE A 57 21.15 7.26 21.15
C ILE A 57 21.10 8.74 20.74
N PRO A 58 19.91 9.33 20.52
CA PRO A 58 19.78 10.72 20.12
C PRO A 58 20.44 11.65 21.13
N ARG A 59 21.27 12.56 20.65
CA ARG A 59 22.06 13.50 21.46
C ARG A 59 21.28 14.77 21.81
N ASN A 60 20.25 15.08 21.04
CA ASN A 60 19.43 16.29 21.16
C ASN A 60 17.97 16.00 20.79
N GLY A 61 17.03 16.83 21.24
CA GLY A 61 15.61 16.71 20.94
C GLY A 61 15.29 16.79 19.44
N PHE A 62 16.09 17.50 18.64
CA PHE A 62 15.91 17.46 17.17
C PHE A 62 16.20 16.08 16.58
N GLU A 63 17.21 15.37 17.09
CA GLU A 63 17.54 14.02 16.64
C GLU A 63 16.44 13.03 17.06
N GLU A 64 15.89 13.20 18.26
CA GLU A 64 14.71 12.44 18.72
C GLU A 64 13.49 12.71 17.83
N MET A 65 13.22 13.95 17.45
CA MET A 65 12.13 14.29 16.52
C MET A 65 12.35 13.70 15.12
N ILE A 66 13.59 13.70 14.61
CA ILE A 66 13.93 13.05 13.34
C ILE A 66 13.66 11.55 13.45
N GLN A 67 14.16 10.90 14.51
CA GLN A 67 13.93 9.49 14.77
C GLN A 67 12.43 9.16 14.85
N TRP A 68 11.63 9.96 15.58
CA TRP A 68 10.19 9.74 15.67
C TRP A 68 9.47 9.96 14.34
N THR A 69 9.97 10.84 13.48
CA THR A 69 9.44 11.04 12.13
C THR A 69 9.76 9.85 11.22
N GLU A 70 11.00 9.33 11.28
CA GLU A 70 11.41 8.12 10.55
C GLU A 70 10.64 6.87 11.02
N GLU A 71 10.39 6.76 12.33
CA GLU A 71 9.59 5.69 12.93
C GLU A 71 8.08 5.84 12.68
N GLY A 72 7.63 6.98 12.13
CA GLY A 72 6.21 7.27 11.88
C GLY A 72 5.40 7.60 13.14
N LYS A 73 6.04 7.87 14.28
CA LYS A 73 5.41 8.33 15.52
C LYS A 73 5.01 9.81 15.45
N LEU A 74 5.82 10.61 14.74
CA LEU A 74 5.57 12.02 14.51
C LEU A 74 5.03 12.24 13.09
N TYR A 75 4.07 13.16 12.94
CA TYR A 75 3.60 13.58 11.62
C TYR A 75 4.71 14.32 10.86
N PRO A 76 4.89 14.05 9.55
CA PRO A 76 5.80 14.82 8.74
C PRO A 76 5.26 16.24 8.52
N TYR A 77 6.19 17.18 8.37
CA TYR A 77 5.88 18.57 8.07
C TYR A 77 6.20 18.92 6.62
N PRO A 78 5.44 19.83 5.98
CA PRO A 78 4.25 20.51 6.50
C PRO A 78 3.05 19.58 6.69
N VAL A 79 2.18 19.90 7.65
CA VAL A 79 1.02 19.07 8.00
C VAL A 79 0.10 18.90 6.78
N ASN A 80 -0.15 17.64 6.42
CA ASN A 80 -1.06 17.27 5.34
C ASN A 80 -2.21 16.42 5.92
N ASN A 81 -3.44 16.93 5.83
CA ASN A 81 -4.63 16.25 6.36
C ASN A 81 -4.93 14.91 5.67
N GLU A 82 -4.42 14.71 4.45
CA GLU A 82 -4.60 13.46 3.70
C GLU A 82 -3.43 12.49 3.92
N TYR A 83 -2.51 12.77 4.86
CA TYR A 83 -1.38 11.91 5.15
C TYR A 83 -1.86 10.50 5.55
N MET A 84 -1.28 9.48 4.91
CA MET A 84 -1.70 8.07 5.03
C MET A 84 -3.14 7.76 4.56
N PHE A 85 -3.77 8.62 3.76
CA PHE A 85 -5.07 8.32 3.17
C PHE A 85 -4.96 7.31 2.02
N HIS A 86 -5.74 6.23 2.09
CA HIS A 86 -5.63 5.06 1.20
C HIS A 86 -6.10 5.32 -0.24
N GLU A 87 -7.04 6.24 -0.46
CA GLU A 87 -7.58 6.58 -1.79
C GLU A 87 -6.79 7.69 -2.50
N ARG A 88 -5.64 8.14 -1.96
CA ARG A 88 -4.84 9.22 -2.56
C ARG A 88 -4.36 8.88 -3.97
N ASN A 89 -4.06 7.61 -4.22
CA ASN A 89 -3.50 7.18 -5.50
C ASN A 89 -4.58 6.99 -6.58
N VAL A 90 -5.85 7.16 -6.23
CA VAL A 90 -6.94 6.85 -7.13
C VAL A 90 -7.48 8.11 -7.79
N PRO A 91 -7.51 8.17 -9.13
CA PRO A 91 -7.95 9.36 -9.84
C PRO A 91 -9.46 9.59 -9.69
N PHE A 92 -9.85 10.87 -9.71
CA PHE A 92 -11.24 11.30 -9.49
C PHE A 92 -12.25 10.64 -10.45
N TYR A 93 -11.85 10.39 -11.71
CA TYR A 93 -12.75 9.85 -12.73
C TYR A 93 -13.22 8.43 -12.41
N GLU A 94 -12.48 7.68 -11.58
CA GLU A 94 -12.92 6.36 -11.11
C GLU A 94 -14.03 6.47 -10.04
N HIS A 95 -14.03 7.53 -9.24
CA HIS A 95 -15.10 7.77 -8.27
C HIS A 95 -16.37 8.34 -8.92
N ILE A 96 -16.23 9.09 -10.02
CA ILE A 96 -17.35 9.79 -10.69
C ILE A 96 -17.97 8.92 -11.78
N PHE A 97 -17.18 8.35 -12.69
CA PHE A 97 -17.69 7.65 -13.87
C PHE A 97 -17.90 6.15 -13.61
N LEU A 98 -18.95 5.85 -12.83
CA LEU A 98 -19.33 4.48 -12.50
C LEU A 98 -20.22 3.82 -13.58
N GLU A 99 -20.58 4.54 -14.64
CA GLU A 99 -21.49 4.06 -15.70
C GLU A 99 -20.96 2.83 -16.45
N ASN A 100 -19.64 2.70 -16.56
CA ASN A 100 -19.01 1.55 -17.20
C ASN A 100 -19.35 0.24 -16.47
N LEU A 101 -19.49 0.28 -15.14
CA LEU A 101 -19.84 -0.89 -14.34
C LEU A 101 -21.30 -1.31 -14.49
N ILE A 102 -22.18 -0.42 -14.96
CA ILE A 102 -23.60 -0.68 -15.20
C ILE A 102 -23.81 -1.29 -16.59
N LYS A 103 -22.98 -0.91 -17.58
CA LYS A 103 -23.05 -1.48 -18.94
C LYS A 103 -22.88 -3.01 -18.90
N ASP A 104 -22.04 -3.48 -18.00
CA ASP A 104 -21.77 -4.91 -17.82
C ASP A 104 -22.71 -5.51 -16.75
N GLY A 105 -23.81 -6.13 -17.20
CA GLY A 105 -24.68 -6.95 -16.36
C GLY A 105 -26.09 -6.42 -16.11
N PHE A 106 -26.40 -5.18 -16.52
CA PHE A 106 -27.75 -4.62 -16.44
C PHE A 106 -28.35 -4.40 -17.84
N PRO A 107 -29.69 -4.42 -17.99
CA PRO A 107 -30.34 -4.05 -19.24
C PRO A 107 -29.97 -2.64 -19.70
N SER A 108 -29.83 -2.45 -21.02
CA SER A 108 -29.51 -1.12 -21.60
C SER A 108 -30.65 -0.10 -21.49
N SER A 109 -31.88 -0.57 -21.29
CA SER A 109 -33.07 0.27 -21.14
C SER A 109 -34.06 -0.39 -20.17
N GLY A 110 -34.85 0.44 -19.48
CA GLY A 110 -35.93 0.02 -18.60
C GLY A 110 -35.84 0.59 -17.17
N PRO A 111 -36.80 0.24 -16.30
CA PRO A 111 -36.87 0.78 -14.94
C PRO A 111 -35.65 0.44 -14.07
N ILE A 112 -35.09 -0.76 -14.25
CA ILE A 112 -33.89 -1.21 -13.53
C ILE A 112 -32.68 -0.34 -13.92
N ARG A 113 -32.56 0.00 -15.20
CA ARG A 113 -31.49 0.86 -15.70
C ARG A 113 -31.59 2.25 -15.09
N HIS A 114 -32.78 2.84 -15.10
CA HIS A 114 -33.03 4.15 -14.50
C HIS A 114 -32.74 4.17 -12.99
N PHE A 115 -33.15 3.11 -12.27
CA PHE A 115 -32.83 2.95 -10.86
C PHE A 115 -31.31 2.89 -10.63
N MET A 116 -30.59 2.08 -11.41
CA MET A 116 -29.13 1.95 -11.28
C MET A 116 -28.39 3.25 -11.62
N GLU A 117 -28.89 4.05 -12.57
CA GLU A 117 -28.35 5.38 -12.86
C GLU A 117 -28.48 6.33 -11.67
N LEU A 118 -29.59 6.27 -10.92
CA LEU A 118 -29.74 7.05 -9.68
C LEU A 118 -28.81 6.55 -8.58
N VAL A 119 -28.64 5.23 -8.45
CA VAL A 119 -27.71 4.63 -7.48
C VAL A 119 -26.28 5.06 -7.78
N THR A 120 -25.82 4.95 -9.03
CA THR A 120 -24.46 5.36 -9.40
C THR A 120 -24.26 6.86 -9.30
N HIS A 121 -25.28 7.67 -9.60
CA HIS A 121 -25.23 9.11 -9.34
C HIS A 121 -25.09 9.41 -7.85
N GLY A 122 -25.81 8.69 -6.98
CA GLY A 122 -25.66 8.79 -5.53
C GLY A 122 -24.26 8.39 -5.05
N LEU A 123 -23.73 7.28 -5.57
CA LEU A 123 -22.37 6.81 -5.25
C LEU A 123 -21.30 7.79 -5.75
N SER A 124 -21.50 8.46 -6.89
CA SER A 124 -20.55 9.43 -7.43
C SER A 124 -20.37 10.64 -6.50
N LYS A 125 -21.44 11.05 -5.81
CA LYS A 125 -21.45 12.19 -4.89
C LYS A 125 -20.95 11.86 -3.48
N ASN A 126 -20.63 10.60 -3.19
CA ASN A 126 -20.20 10.18 -1.87
C ASN A 126 -18.67 10.27 -1.72
N PRO A 127 -18.15 11.18 -0.87
CA PRO A 127 -16.71 11.32 -0.59
C PRO A 127 -16.21 10.35 0.49
N PHE A 128 -17.09 9.69 1.25
CA PHE A 128 -16.72 8.85 2.39
C PHE A 128 -16.54 7.37 2.03
N MET A 129 -16.72 7.01 0.75
CA MET A 129 -16.72 5.63 0.29
C MET A 129 -15.59 5.39 -0.72
N SER A 130 -14.81 4.34 -0.45
CA SER A 130 -13.75 3.84 -1.34
C SER A 130 -14.33 3.30 -2.65
N ILE A 131 -13.50 3.24 -3.70
CA ILE A 131 -13.94 2.67 -4.99
C ILE A 131 -14.27 1.20 -4.87
N GLU A 132 -13.51 0.45 -4.09
CA GLU A 132 -13.77 -0.97 -3.82
C GLU A 132 -15.19 -1.14 -3.25
N LYS A 133 -15.55 -0.35 -2.24
CA LYS A 133 -16.91 -0.38 -1.67
C LYS A 133 -17.99 0.03 -2.67
N LYS A 134 -17.71 0.99 -3.57
CA LYS A 134 -18.65 1.38 -4.62
C LYS A 134 -18.87 0.23 -5.62
N ARG A 135 -17.80 -0.50 -5.99
CA ARG A 135 -17.88 -1.68 -6.87
C ARG A 135 -18.64 -2.82 -6.21
N ASP A 136 -18.34 -3.12 -4.95
CA ASP A 136 -19.04 -4.14 -4.17
C ASP A 136 -20.54 -3.84 -4.07
N HIS A 137 -20.90 -2.57 -3.88
CA HIS A 137 -22.31 -2.15 -3.86
C HIS A 137 -23.02 -2.46 -5.18
N ILE A 138 -22.37 -2.20 -6.32
CA ILE A 138 -22.94 -2.47 -7.65
C ILE A 138 -23.03 -3.98 -7.89
N ASP A 139 -22.01 -4.74 -7.51
CA ASP A 139 -21.99 -6.20 -7.66
C ASP A 139 -23.04 -6.89 -6.78
N TRP A 140 -23.29 -6.35 -5.59
CA TRP A 140 -24.42 -6.78 -4.75
C TRP A 140 -25.76 -6.62 -5.49
N PHE A 141 -26.00 -5.49 -6.17
CA PHE A 141 -27.21 -5.29 -6.97
C PHE A 141 -27.29 -6.29 -8.13
N LYS A 142 -26.19 -6.57 -8.81
CA LYS A 142 -26.17 -7.58 -9.90
C LYS A 142 -26.66 -8.94 -9.39
N GLN A 143 -26.15 -9.38 -8.24
CA GLN A 143 -26.53 -10.64 -7.63
C GLN A 143 -28.00 -10.62 -7.16
N TYR A 144 -28.44 -9.53 -6.53
CA TYR A 144 -29.81 -9.36 -6.07
C TYR A 144 -30.84 -9.47 -7.21
N PHE A 145 -30.60 -8.77 -8.33
CA PHE A 145 -31.51 -8.83 -9.47
C PHE A 145 -31.48 -10.20 -10.17
N LYS A 146 -30.34 -10.90 -10.14
CA LYS A 146 -30.24 -12.28 -10.65
C LYS A 146 -31.10 -13.24 -9.83
N GLU A 147 -31.08 -13.12 -8.51
CA GLU A 147 -31.87 -13.94 -7.59
C GLU A 147 -33.37 -13.65 -7.67
N LYS A 148 -33.75 -12.37 -7.84
CA LYS A 148 -35.15 -11.91 -7.86
C LYS A 148 -35.76 -11.80 -9.25
N LYS A 149 -35.07 -12.26 -10.30
CA LYS A 149 -35.50 -12.13 -11.69
C LYS A 149 -36.94 -12.58 -11.94
N GLY A 150 -37.35 -13.73 -11.41
CA GLY A 150 -38.70 -14.24 -11.60
C GLY A 150 -39.81 -13.36 -11.01
N GLU A 151 -39.57 -12.72 -9.86
CA GLU A 151 -40.54 -11.79 -9.27
C GLU A 151 -40.58 -10.46 -10.03
N ILE A 152 -39.42 -10.02 -10.53
CA ILE A 152 -39.32 -8.80 -11.34
C ILE A 152 -40.09 -8.95 -12.64
N ASP A 153 -39.93 -10.08 -13.34
CA ASP A 153 -40.64 -10.37 -14.59
C ASP A 153 -42.16 -10.36 -14.34
N ARG A 154 -42.61 -10.99 -13.25
CA ARG A 154 -44.03 -10.99 -12.83
C ARG A 154 -44.56 -9.59 -12.54
N LEU A 155 -43.79 -8.75 -11.84
CA LEU A 155 -44.18 -7.36 -11.54
C LEU A 155 -44.19 -6.52 -12.82
N HIS A 156 -43.25 -6.74 -13.73
CA HIS A 156 -43.19 -6.05 -15.00
C HIS A 156 -44.42 -6.34 -15.87
N GLU A 157 -44.86 -7.60 -15.94
CA GLU A 157 -46.09 -7.98 -16.63
C GLU A 157 -47.33 -7.30 -16.03
N LYS A 158 -47.40 -7.20 -14.69
CA LYS A 158 -48.48 -6.48 -14.01
C LYS A 158 -48.49 -4.99 -14.34
N GLU A 159 -47.34 -4.33 -14.32
CA GLU A 159 -47.21 -2.91 -14.70
C GLU A 159 -47.61 -2.65 -16.16
N LEU A 160 -47.20 -3.54 -17.07
CA LEU A 160 -47.63 -3.48 -18.49
C LEU A 160 -49.14 -3.68 -18.63
N ALA A 161 -49.76 -4.54 -17.83
CA ALA A 161 -51.22 -4.70 -17.83
C ALA A 161 -51.93 -3.45 -17.29
N VAL A 162 -51.43 -2.86 -16.21
CA VAL A 162 -52.00 -1.63 -15.61
C VAL A 162 -51.87 -0.43 -16.55
N SER A 163 -50.71 -0.23 -17.17
CA SER A 163 -50.49 0.88 -18.12
C SER A 163 -51.38 0.77 -19.39
N LYS A 164 -51.66 -0.45 -19.87
CA LYS A 164 -52.62 -0.70 -20.96
C LYS A 164 -54.06 -0.38 -20.55
N VAL A 165 -54.46 -0.70 -19.32
CA VAL A 165 -55.79 -0.36 -18.80
C VAL A 165 -55.94 1.16 -18.63
N SER A 166 -54.90 1.84 -18.12
CA SER A 166 -54.88 3.29 -17.93
C SER A 166 -54.97 4.05 -19.27
N SER A 167 -54.18 3.66 -20.27
CA SER A 167 -54.22 4.27 -21.60
C SER A 167 -55.54 4.04 -22.34
N LYS A 168 -56.16 2.85 -22.20
CA LYS A 168 -57.50 2.55 -22.74
C LYS A 168 -58.63 3.32 -22.03
N ALA A 169 -58.48 3.61 -20.75
CA ALA A 169 -59.43 4.42 -19.98
C ALA A 169 -59.31 5.92 -20.32
N ALA A 170 -58.10 6.42 -20.60
CA ALA A 170 -57.87 7.78 -21.07
C ALA A 170 -58.47 8.00 -22.47
N ALA A 171 -58.29 7.06 -23.40
CA ALA A 171 -58.83 7.12 -24.77
C ALA A 171 -60.36 6.92 -24.87
N ARG A 172 -61.05 6.60 -23.77
CA ARG A 172 -62.52 6.49 -23.69
C ARG A 172 -63.20 7.72 -23.08
N LYS A 173 -62.42 8.69 -22.58
CA LYS A 173 -62.90 9.93 -21.95
C LYS A 173 -62.83 11.15 -22.88
N GLU A 174 -62.24 10.99 -24.06
CA GLU A 174 -62.38 11.91 -25.20
C GLU A 174 -63.46 11.38 -26.15
#